data_AF-X1D7V9-F1
#
_entry.id   AF-X1D7V9-F1
#
_cell.length_a   1.000
_cell.length_b   1.000
_cell.length_c   1.000
_cell.angle_alpha   90.00
_cell.angle_beta   90.00
_cell.angle_gamma   90.00
#
_symmetry.space_group_name_H-M   'P 1'
#
loop_
_entity.id
_entity.type
_entity.pdbx_description
1 polymer ?
#
loop_
_entity_poly.entity_id
_entity_poly.type
_entity_poly.pdbx_seq_one_letter_code
_entity_poly.pdbx_strand_id
1 'polypeptide(L)'
;MLEHQTIPNLKSRHLLNNLLLSVIPLLNSKIEAKELKKEKGVIIEELNMYLDTPIKNIGDLWEKLLYGNQPAGWKTIGEKENIMRFQRKHFL
;
A
#
# COMPACT_ATOMS: atom_id res chain seq x y z
N MET A 1 49.95 -10.12 -5.73
CA MET A 1 48.80 -10.54 -4.93
C MET A 1 47.58 -9.86 -5.55
N LEU A 2 46.90 -10.54 -6.47
CA LEU A 2 45.75 -9.97 -7.19
C LEU A 2 44.48 -10.34 -6.42
N GLU A 3 43.70 -9.34 -6.05
CA GLU A 3 42.40 -9.50 -5.39
C GLU A 3 41.48 -10.31 -6.30
N HIS A 4 41.17 -11.55 -5.90
CA HIS A 4 40.10 -12.32 -6.50
C HIS A 4 38.76 -11.69 -6.11
N GLN A 5 38.31 -10.69 -6.87
CA GLN A 5 36.90 -10.29 -6.85
C GLN A 5 36.09 -11.46 -7.41
N THR A 6 35.46 -12.22 -6.53
CA THR A 6 34.56 -13.31 -6.87
C THR A 6 33.32 -12.73 -7.54
N ILE A 7 33.22 -12.89 -8.86
CA ILE A 7 32.03 -12.52 -9.62
C ILE A 7 30.86 -13.37 -9.08
N PRO A 8 29.81 -12.78 -8.48
CA PRO A 8 28.71 -13.55 -7.91
C PRO A 8 27.98 -14.30 -9.02
N ASN A 9 27.64 -15.57 -8.77
CA ASN A 9 26.97 -16.42 -9.75
C ASN A 9 25.57 -15.90 -10.09
N LEU A 10 25.01 -16.32 -11.23
CA LEU A 10 23.74 -15.81 -11.77
C LEU A 10 22.57 -15.96 -10.78
N LYS A 11 22.51 -17.06 -10.02
CA LYS A 11 21.45 -17.32 -9.03
C LYS A 11 21.56 -16.38 -7.83
N SER A 12 22.77 -16.14 -7.33
CA SER A 12 23.06 -15.18 -6.26
C SER A 12 22.75 -13.75 -6.70
N ARG A 13 23.07 -13.38 -7.95
CA ARG A 13 22.69 -12.08 -8.53
C ARG A 13 21.17 -11.89 -8.58
N HIS A 14 20.39 -12.90 -8.98
CA HIS A 14 18.93 -12.79 -8.98
C HIS A 14 18.34 -12.64 -7.58
N LEU A 15 18.86 -13.38 -6.58
CA LEU A 15 18.41 -13.24 -5.20
C LEU A 15 18.71 -11.84 -4.64
N LEU A 16 19.91 -11.32 -4.88
CA LEU A 16 20.30 -9.98 -4.47
C LEU A 16 19.45 -8.92 -5.17
N ASN A 17 19.21 -9.07 -6.47
CA ASN A 17 18.35 -8.14 -7.22
C ASN A 17 16.91 -8.17 -6.72
N ASN A 18 16.36 -9.34 -6.41
CA ASN A 18 15.01 -9.46 -5.86
C ASN A 18 14.91 -8.78 -4.49
N LEU A 19 15.93 -8.94 -3.64
CA LEU A 19 16.01 -8.26 -2.35
C LEU A 19 16.14 -6.75 -2.52
N LEU A 20 16.96 -6.28 -3.46
CA LEU A 20 17.11 -4.86 -3.76
C LEU A 20 15.80 -4.23 -4.27
N LEU A 21 15.09 -4.92 -5.17
CA LEU A 21 13.81 -4.48 -5.73
C LEU A 21 12.72 -4.35 -4.66
N SER A 22 12.74 -5.17 -3.61
CA SER A 22 11.77 -5.05 -2.51
C SER A 22 12.17 -4.02 -1.45
N VAL A 23 13.47 -3.88 -1.15
CA VAL A 23 13.94 -3.01 -0.06
C VAL A 23 14.04 -1.54 -0.47
N ILE A 24 14.51 -1.24 -1.70
CA ILE A 24 14.72 0.15 -2.14
C ILE A 24 13.42 0.98 -2.08
N PRO A 25 12.26 0.50 -2.58
CA PRO A 25 11.03 1.28 -2.54
C PRO A 25 10.50 1.53 -1.11
N LEU A 26 10.77 0.63 -0.16
CA LEU A 26 10.37 0.80 1.23
C LEU A 26 11.12 1.96 1.91
N LEU A 27 12.39 2.17 1.56
CA LEU A 27 13.23 3.20 2.17
C LEU A 27 13.26 4.51 1.38
N ASN A 28 13.07 4.45 0.06
CA ASN A 28 13.21 5.59 -0.86
C ASN A 28 11.95 5.83 -1.70
N SER A 29 10.76 5.65 -1.11
CA SER A 29 9.51 5.85 -1.82
C SER A 29 9.34 7.29 -2.32
N LYS A 30 9.25 7.46 -3.63
CA LYS A 30 9.01 8.77 -4.26
C LYS A 30 7.52 8.94 -4.56
N ILE A 31 6.80 9.63 -3.67
CA ILE A 31 5.35 9.86 -3.82
C ILE A 31 5.07 11.13 -4.65
N GLU A 32 5.20 11.05 -5.98
CA GLU A 32 4.95 12.21 -6.86
C GLU A 32 3.49 12.69 -6.79
N ALA A 33 3.27 14.01 -6.80
CA ALA A 33 1.94 14.59 -6.64
C ALA A 33 0.95 14.17 -7.75
N LYS A 34 1.46 13.99 -8.98
CA LYS A 34 0.68 13.52 -10.13
C LYS A 34 0.18 12.09 -9.91
N GLU A 35 1.09 11.18 -9.55
CA GLU A 35 0.74 9.78 -9.29
C GLU A 35 -0.14 9.65 -8.04
N LEU A 36 0.09 10.45 -6.99
CA LEU A 36 -0.78 10.47 -5.81
C LEU A 36 -2.23 10.83 -6.17
N LYS A 37 -2.42 11.80 -7.08
CA LYS A 37 -3.76 12.18 -7.54
C LYS A 37 -4.43 11.06 -8.35
N LYS A 38 -3.65 10.35 -9.16
CA LYS A 38 -4.12 9.20 -9.94
C LYS A 38 -4.52 8.05 -9.02
N GLU A 39 -3.66 7.71 -8.05
CA GLU A 39 -3.87 6.60 -7.12
C GLU A 39 -5.10 6.81 -6.23
N LYS A 40 -5.38 8.05 -5.79
CA LYS A 40 -6.64 8.39 -5.12
C LYS A 40 -7.87 7.97 -5.92
N GLY A 41 -7.84 8.16 -7.25
CA GLY A 41 -8.92 7.75 -8.14
C GLY A 41 -9.07 6.23 -8.19
N VAL A 42 -7.94 5.51 -8.28
CA VAL A 42 -7.92 4.04 -8.28
C VAL A 42 -8.51 3.48 -6.98
N ILE A 43 -8.06 3.99 -5.82
CA ILE A 43 -8.56 3.56 -4.50
C ILE A 43 -10.06 3.82 -4.36
N ILE A 44 -10.56 4.95 -4.87
CA ILE A 44 -12.01 5.25 -4.86
C ILE A 44 -12.77 4.27 -5.73
N GLU A 45 -12.23 3.90 -6.88
CA GLU A 45 -12.87 2.94 -7.77
C GLU A 45 -12.92 1.55 -7.13
N GLU A 46 -11.83 1.11 -6.50
CA GLU A 46 -11.80 -0.14 -5.72
C GLU A 46 -12.83 -0.12 -4.58
N LEU A 47 -12.97 1.01 -3.88
CA LEU A 47 -13.99 1.19 -2.86
C LEU A 47 -15.41 1.08 -3.45
N ASN A 48 -15.67 1.70 -4.60
CA ASN A 48 -16.97 1.60 -5.25
C ASN A 48 -17.28 0.15 -5.65
N MET A 49 -16.31 -0.54 -6.28
CA MET A 49 -16.43 -1.96 -6.62
C MET A 49 -16.67 -2.84 -5.38
N TYR A 50 -16.04 -2.51 -4.25
CA TYR A 50 -16.27 -3.19 -2.98
C TYR A 50 -17.70 -2.97 -2.47
N LEU A 51 -18.19 -1.73 -2.51
CA LEU A 51 -19.54 -1.37 -2.07
C LEU A 51 -20.63 -1.97 -2.97
N ASP A 52 -20.34 -2.16 -4.26
CA ASP A 52 -21.22 -2.85 -5.22
C ASP A 52 -21.35 -4.36 -4.94
N THR A 53 -20.60 -4.90 -3.97
CA THR A 53 -20.72 -6.29 -3.51
C THR A 53 -21.20 -6.33 -2.05
N PRO A 54 -22.52 -6.28 -1.79
CA PRO A 54 -23.08 -6.14 -0.44
C PRO A 54 -22.62 -7.21 0.56
N ILE A 55 -22.45 -8.45 0.09
CA ILE A 55 -22.00 -9.59 0.91
C ILE A 55 -20.64 -9.31 1.55
N LYS A 56 -19.74 -8.60 0.86
CA LYS A 56 -18.41 -8.26 1.40
C LYS A 56 -18.54 -7.17 2.47
N ASN A 57 -19.32 -6.12 2.20
CA ASN A 57 -19.50 -4.98 3.10
C ASN A 57 -20.26 -5.32 4.40
N ILE A 58 -21.04 -6.41 4.44
CA ILE A 58 -21.75 -6.82 5.66
C ILE A 58 -20.78 -7.16 6.81
N GLY A 59 -19.63 -7.78 6.51
CA GLY A 59 -18.61 -8.10 7.51
C GLY A 59 -18.08 -6.84 8.19
N ASP A 60 -17.63 -5.87 7.39
CA ASP A 60 -17.12 -4.59 7.88
C ASP A 60 -18.18 -3.80 8.67
N LEU A 61 -19.45 -3.87 8.24
CA LEU A 61 -20.54 -3.22 8.94
C LEU A 61 -20.78 -3.87 10.30
N TRP A 62 -20.72 -5.19 10.39
CA TRP A 62 -20.84 -5.92 11.64
C TRP A 62 -19.69 -5.57 12.59
N GLU A 63 -18.45 -5.54 12.12
CA GLU A 63 -17.28 -5.14 12.92
C GLU A 63 -17.40 -3.69 13.42
N LYS A 64 -17.84 -2.77 12.55
CA LYS A 64 -18.08 -1.36 12.91
C LYS A 64 -19.15 -1.23 14.00
N LEU A 65 -20.22 -2.03 13.95
CA LEU A 65 -21.27 -2.01 14.97
C LEU A 65 -20.83 -2.70 16.27
N LEU A 66 -20.06 -3.78 16.17
CA LEU A 66 -19.56 -4.54 17.32
C LEU A 66 -18.56 -3.73 18.15
N TYR A 67 -17.60 -3.10 17.48
CA TYR A 67 -16.51 -2.38 18.13
C TYR A 67 -16.76 -0.88 18.29
N GLY A 68 -17.70 -0.32 17.53
CA GLY A 68 -18.04 1.10 17.61
C GLY A 68 -16.88 2.01 17.19
N ASN A 69 -16.68 3.11 17.91
CA ASN A 69 -15.64 4.08 17.61
C ASN A 69 -14.31 3.77 18.30
N GLN A 70 -13.69 2.66 17.90
CA GLN A 70 -12.33 2.30 18.32
C GLN A 70 -11.54 1.75 17.13
N PRO A 71 -10.20 1.65 17.22
CA PRO A 71 -9.36 1.22 16.09
C PRO A 71 -9.80 -0.11 15.44
N ALA A 72 -10.33 -1.04 16.24
CA ALA A 72 -10.83 -2.33 15.74
C ALA A 72 -12.13 -2.25 14.92
N GLY A 73 -12.91 -1.17 15.05
CA GLY A 73 -14.15 -0.95 14.29
C GLY A 73 -13.97 -0.05 13.06
N TRP A 74 -12.73 0.38 12.79
CA TRP A 74 -12.44 1.26 11.66
C TRP A 74 -12.18 0.46 10.39
N LYS A 75 -12.71 0.93 9.27
CA LYS A 75 -12.42 0.36 7.95
C LYS A 75 -10.95 0.62 7.59
N THR A 76 -10.24 -0.41 7.15
CA THR A 76 -8.85 -0.30 6.68
C THR A 76 -8.70 0.70 5.53
N ILE A 77 -9.64 0.71 4.60
CA ILE A 77 -9.67 1.66 3.47
C ILE A 77 -10.07 3.08 3.89
N GLY A 78 -10.69 3.23 5.06
CA GLY A 78 -11.24 4.49 5.56
C GLY A 78 -12.49 4.97 4.80
N GLU A 79 -12.82 6.24 4.99
CA GLU A 79 -13.95 6.90 4.33
C GLU A 79 -13.48 7.69 3.10
N LYS A 80 -14.36 7.86 2.11
CA LYS A 80 -14.05 8.50 0.82
C LYS A 80 -13.51 9.93 0.99
N GLU A 81 -14.01 10.65 1.99
CA GLU A 81 -13.59 12.01 2.32
C GLU A 81 -12.13 12.03 2.79
N ASN A 82 -11.71 11.02 3.57
CA ASN A 82 -10.34 10.91 4.06
C ASN A 82 -9.37 10.59 2.91
N ILE A 83 -9.78 9.72 1.97
CA ILE A 83 -9.01 9.40 0.76
C ILE A 83 -8.76 10.67 -0.07
N MET A 84 -9.77 11.53 -0.21
CA MET A 84 -9.62 12.77 -0.96
C MET A 84 -8.73 13.79 -0.25
N ARG A 85 -8.72 13.80 1.09
CA ARG A 85 -8.03 14.80 1.91
C ARG A 85 -6.54 14.51 2.14
N PHE A 86 -6.07 13.27 2.03
CA PHE A 86 -4.67 13.00 2.34
C PHE A 86 -3.71 13.74 1.39
N GLN A 87 -2.59 14.21 1.93
CA GLN A 87 -1.56 14.94 1.21
C GLN A 87 -0.25 14.17 1.36
N ARG A 88 0.72 14.40 0.46
CA ARG A 88 2.03 13.73 0.51
C ARG A 88 2.66 13.78 1.91
N LYS A 89 2.49 14.88 2.63
CA LYS A 89 3.01 15.10 3.99
C LYS A 89 2.45 14.15 5.06
N HIS A 90 1.34 13.46 4.80
CA HIS A 90 0.77 12.50 5.76
C HIS A 90 1.42 11.10 5.66
N PHE A 91 2.32 10.91 4.69
CA PHE A 91 3.03 9.64 4.44
C PHE A 91 4.54 9.73 4.75
N LEU A 92 5.00 10.86 5.28
CA LEU A 92 6.38 11.14 5.67
C LEU A 92 6.45 11.23 7.20
#